data_AF-A0A4Z1E9V1-F1
#
_entry.id   AF-A0A4Z1E9V1-F1
#
_cell.length_a   1.000
_cell.length_b   1.000
_cell.length_c   1.000
_cell.angle_alpha   90.00
_cell.angle_beta   90.00
_cell.angle_gamma   90.00
#
_symmetry.space_group_name_H-M   'P 1'
#
loop_
_entity.id
_entity.type
_entity.pdbx_description
1 polymer ?
#
loop_
_entity_poly.entity_id
_entity_poly.type
_entity_poly.pdbx_seq_one_letter_code
_entity_poly.pdbx_strand_id
1 'polypeptide(L)'
;MTTNKLQVFKFGDGVWDPSHRFVTSWLLSPWALFAVRASISLYAFFVLLFAIFWEIARLPNGGATARFSFSYFTILCYWGISFYFFFAALHTFTYARSGIPLLARFPRPLQALHSLYYSTIICYPILVTIVFWGVIFRVSVPVGWFPTVFDAWSNISEHGLNSLFALFEICIPRTASPPWMHLLWLIVILACYLGLAYVTVATKHQYVYSFLNPQVAQHGMVAAYVFGIAVGICLIFAAVKGVVSLRLWVTETRGGRRGKFANVGELQIADVEMQSFEGKA
;
A
#
# COMPACT_ATOMS: atom_id res chain seq x y z
N MET A 1 -31.13 -1.14 18.89
CA MET A 1 -29.73 -1.38 19.29
C MET A 1 -28.91 -0.14 18.97
N THR A 2 -28.68 0.70 19.97
CA THR A 2 -27.81 1.88 19.87
C THR A 2 -26.36 1.42 19.91
N THR A 3 -25.77 1.20 18.74
CA THR A 3 -24.31 1.02 18.63
C THR A 3 -23.68 2.30 19.15
N ASN A 4 -23.07 2.23 20.34
CA ASN A 4 -22.42 3.38 20.96
C ASN A 4 -21.32 3.86 19.99
N LYS A 5 -21.47 5.06 19.41
CA LYS A 5 -20.64 5.55 18.30
C LYS A 5 -19.14 5.55 18.63
N LEU A 6 -18.78 5.57 19.91
CA LEU A 6 -17.40 5.50 20.41
C LEU A 6 -16.76 4.11 20.29
N GLN A 7 -17.54 3.03 20.21
CA GLN A 7 -17.01 1.67 20.03
C GLN A 7 -16.30 1.48 18.69
N VAL A 8 -16.61 2.32 17.69
CA VAL A 8 -16.01 2.22 16.34
C VAL A 8 -14.52 2.57 16.35
N PHE A 9 -14.05 3.32 17.36
CA PHE A 9 -12.64 3.69 17.53
C PHE A 9 -11.88 2.80 18.51
N LYS A 10 -12.55 1.87 19.20
CA LYS A 10 -11.91 0.96 20.14
C LYS A 10 -11.23 -0.19 19.38
N PHE A 11 -10.01 -0.53 19.76
CA PHE A 11 -9.38 -1.77 19.28
C PHE A 11 -10.15 -2.99 19.82
N GLY A 12 -10.25 -4.03 18.99
CA GLY A 12 -10.87 -5.28 19.40
C GLY A 12 -9.99 -6.08 20.36
N ASP A 13 -10.62 -6.73 21.33
CA ASP A 13 -9.95 -7.52 22.38
C ASP A 13 -9.75 -9.00 21.97
N GLY A 14 -10.39 -9.45 20.88
CA GLY A 14 -10.32 -10.84 20.39
C GLY A 14 -9.05 -11.15 19.59
N VAL A 15 -8.82 -12.42 19.24
CA VAL A 15 -7.63 -12.87 18.48
C VAL A 15 -7.48 -12.10 17.16
N TRP A 16 -6.26 -11.62 16.86
CA TRP A 16 -5.96 -10.91 15.61
C TRP A 16 -5.90 -11.90 14.44
N ASP A 17 -6.61 -11.59 13.35
CA ASP A 17 -6.62 -12.36 12.09
C ASP A 17 -6.61 -13.89 12.31
N PRO A 18 -7.64 -14.45 12.95
CA PRO A 18 -7.67 -15.88 13.34
C PRO A 18 -7.66 -16.85 12.15
N SER A 19 -7.77 -16.34 10.91
CA SER A 19 -7.76 -17.14 9.69
C SER A 19 -6.57 -16.82 8.76
N HIS A 20 -5.57 -16.09 9.28
CA HIS A 20 -4.32 -15.76 8.60
C HIS A 20 -4.51 -15.10 7.22
N ARG A 21 -5.53 -14.25 7.06
CA ARG A 21 -5.88 -13.63 5.79
C ARG A 21 -4.82 -12.70 5.23
N PHE A 22 -4.05 -12.01 6.08
CA PHE A 22 -2.97 -11.12 5.62
C PHE A 22 -1.78 -11.88 5.01
N VAL A 23 -1.61 -13.16 5.35
CA VAL A 23 -0.41 -13.96 5.03
C VAL A 23 -0.71 -15.21 4.22
N THR A 24 -1.96 -15.41 3.81
CA THR A 24 -2.39 -16.51 2.94
C THR A 24 -3.04 -15.98 1.67
N SER A 25 -3.09 -16.83 0.64
CA SER A 25 -3.72 -16.51 -0.64
C SER A 25 -4.57 -17.69 -1.11
N TRP A 26 -5.52 -17.45 -2.01
CA TRP A 26 -6.35 -18.52 -2.57
C TRP A 26 -5.63 -19.32 -3.67
N LEU A 27 -4.49 -18.82 -4.17
CA LEU A 27 -3.77 -19.39 -5.33
C LEU A 27 -2.33 -19.83 -5.00
N LEU A 28 -1.56 -18.96 -4.36
CA LEU A 28 -0.14 -19.16 -4.03
C LEU A 28 0.04 -19.78 -2.64
N SER A 29 1.02 -20.68 -2.50
CA SER A 29 1.47 -21.12 -1.17
C SER A 29 2.09 -19.94 -0.39
N PRO A 30 2.19 -20.02 0.94
CA PRO A 30 2.83 -18.95 1.72
C PRO A 30 4.26 -18.63 1.28
N TRP A 31 5.06 -19.63 0.89
CA TRP A 31 6.40 -19.40 0.34
C TRP A 31 6.39 -18.64 -1.00
N ALA A 32 5.47 -18.98 -1.91
CA ALA A 32 5.33 -18.28 -3.18
C ALA A 32 4.78 -16.84 -2.97
N LEU A 33 3.82 -16.65 -2.06
CA LEU A 33 3.31 -15.33 -1.70
C LEU A 33 4.42 -14.45 -1.08
N PHE A 34 5.25 -15.03 -0.21
CA PHE A 34 6.43 -14.37 0.34
C PHE A 34 7.38 -13.94 -0.80
N ALA A 35 7.74 -14.86 -1.69
CA ALA A 35 8.68 -14.58 -2.78
C ALA A 35 8.18 -13.43 -3.66
N VAL A 36 6.91 -13.45 -4.07
CA VAL A 36 6.34 -12.36 -4.90
C VAL A 36 6.36 -11.02 -4.15
N ARG A 37 5.93 -10.98 -2.89
CA ARG A 37 5.94 -9.76 -2.08
C ARG A 37 7.36 -9.23 -1.88
N ALA A 38 8.32 -10.11 -1.64
CA ALA A 38 9.73 -9.77 -1.52
C ALA A 38 10.29 -9.21 -2.84
N SER A 39 9.99 -9.84 -3.98
CA SER A 39 10.40 -9.36 -5.30
C SER A 39 9.83 -7.98 -5.62
N ILE A 40 8.54 -7.74 -5.33
CA ILE A 40 7.93 -6.42 -5.50
C ILE A 40 8.62 -5.37 -4.63
N SER A 41 8.87 -5.69 -3.36
CA SER A 41 9.56 -4.79 -2.44
C SER A 41 10.98 -4.46 -2.93
N LEU A 42 11.77 -5.47 -3.29
CA LEU A 42 13.14 -5.30 -3.78
C LEU A 42 13.16 -4.44 -5.05
N TYR A 43 12.27 -4.71 -6.01
CA TYR A 43 12.17 -3.91 -7.22
C TYR A 43 11.75 -2.46 -6.94
N ALA A 44 10.77 -2.23 -6.07
CA ALA A 44 10.30 -0.89 -5.75
C ALA A 44 11.38 -0.07 -5.01
N PHE A 45 12.12 -0.68 -4.08
CA PHE A 45 13.31 -0.04 -3.48
C PHE A 45 14.41 0.22 -4.51
N PHE A 46 14.66 -0.72 -5.42
CA PHE A 46 15.64 -0.52 -6.49
C PHE A 46 15.29 0.69 -7.35
N VAL A 47 14.04 0.82 -7.79
CA VAL A 47 13.58 1.98 -8.58
C VAL A 47 13.82 3.29 -7.82
N LEU A 48 13.39 3.38 -6.56
CA LEU A 48 13.55 4.59 -5.74
C LEU A 48 15.01 4.98 -5.54
N LEU A 49 15.83 4.02 -5.12
CA LEU A 49 17.24 4.28 -4.82
C LEU A 49 18.00 4.60 -6.11
N PHE A 50 17.74 3.86 -7.19
CA PHE A 50 18.36 4.12 -8.48
C PHE A 50 17.98 5.50 -9.02
N ALA A 51 16.71 5.91 -8.93
CA ALA A 51 16.28 7.24 -9.35
C ALA A 51 16.98 8.35 -8.54
N ILE A 52 17.04 8.20 -7.21
CA ILE A 52 17.75 9.15 -6.32
C ILE A 52 19.23 9.24 -6.68
N PHE A 53 19.93 8.11 -6.80
CA PHE A 53 21.36 8.10 -7.12
C PHE A 53 21.64 8.61 -8.53
N TRP A 54 20.76 8.33 -9.48
CA TRP A 54 20.85 8.83 -10.84
C TRP A 54 20.76 10.36 -10.90
N GLU A 55 19.78 10.95 -10.22
CA GLU A 55 19.64 12.41 -10.14
C GLU A 55 20.85 13.06 -9.47
N ILE A 56 21.32 12.50 -8.34
CA ILE A 56 22.51 12.98 -7.63
C ILE A 56 23.74 12.97 -8.54
N ALA A 57 23.92 11.92 -9.34
CA ALA A 57 25.10 11.76 -10.19
C ALA A 57 25.06 12.64 -11.45
N ARG A 58 23.88 13.04 -11.94
CA ARG A 58 23.73 13.70 -13.25
C ARG A 58 23.28 15.15 -13.22
N LEU A 59 22.66 15.60 -12.14
CA LEU A 59 22.19 16.98 -12.02
C LEU A 59 23.16 17.81 -11.18
N PRO A 60 23.50 19.05 -11.59
CA PRO A 60 24.35 19.94 -10.79
C PRO A 60 23.88 20.14 -9.34
N ASN A 61 22.55 20.06 -9.11
CA ASN A 61 21.92 20.16 -7.80
C ASN A 61 21.19 18.86 -7.39
N GLY A 62 21.66 17.70 -7.85
CA GLY A 62 20.94 16.43 -7.70
C GLY A 62 20.58 16.04 -6.27
N GLY A 63 21.42 16.37 -5.28
CA GLY A 63 21.08 16.18 -3.86
C GLY A 63 19.93 17.08 -3.36
N ALA A 64 19.71 18.24 -3.96
CA ALA A 64 18.54 19.06 -3.68
C ALA A 64 17.29 18.49 -4.37
N THR A 65 17.41 18.03 -5.62
CA THR A 65 16.31 17.37 -6.36
C THR A 65 15.82 16.11 -5.63
N ALA A 66 16.74 15.24 -5.21
CA ALA A 66 16.42 14.03 -4.46
C ALA A 66 15.69 14.34 -3.15
N ARG A 67 16.08 15.40 -2.42
CA ARG A 67 15.36 15.82 -1.20
C ARG A 67 13.98 16.40 -1.52
N PHE A 68 13.85 17.14 -2.62
CA PHE A 68 12.58 17.69 -3.07
C PHE A 68 11.60 16.59 -3.49
N SER A 69 12.10 15.44 -3.99
CA SER A 69 11.26 14.29 -4.39
C SER A 69 10.29 13.81 -3.28
N PHE A 70 10.69 13.91 -2.00
CA PHE A 70 9.86 13.56 -0.86
C PHE A 70 8.64 14.48 -0.65
N SER A 71 8.54 15.58 -1.39
CA SER A 71 7.36 16.46 -1.37
C SER A 71 6.24 15.98 -2.30
N TYR A 72 6.52 15.06 -3.23
CA TYR A 72 5.51 14.53 -4.15
C TYR A 72 4.77 13.35 -3.54
N PHE A 73 3.43 13.41 -3.51
CA PHE A 73 2.61 12.29 -3.04
C PHE A 73 2.84 11.03 -3.86
N THR A 74 3.05 11.17 -5.17
CA THR A 74 3.31 10.05 -6.06
C THR A 74 4.56 9.25 -5.64
N ILE A 75 5.62 9.95 -5.22
CA ILE A 75 6.85 9.34 -4.71
C ILE A 75 6.65 8.79 -3.29
N LEU A 76 5.97 9.52 -2.40
CA LEU A 76 5.62 9.03 -1.07
C LEU A 76 4.74 7.77 -1.11
N CYS A 77 3.82 7.69 -2.07
CA CYS A 77 2.99 6.52 -2.33
C CYS A 77 3.85 5.33 -2.75
N TYR A 78 4.88 5.55 -3.57
CA TYR A 78 5.77 4.49 -4.02
C TYR A 78 6.73 4.03 -2.90
N TRP A 79 7.21 4.92 -2.03
CA TRP A 79 7.84 4.53 -0.76
C TRP A 79 6.91 3.70 0.12
N GLY A 80 5.63 4.08 0.19
CA GLY A 80 4.59 3.32 0.88
C GLY A 80 4.45 1.91 0.32
N ILE A 81 4.47 1.74 -0.99
CA ILE A 81 4.48 0.41 -1.63
C ILE A 81 5.72 -0.39 -1.20
N SER A 82 6.93 0.19 -1.34
CA SER A 82 8.19 -0.48 -1.03
C SER A 82 8.22 -1.05 0.39
N PHE A 83 7.83 -0.22 1.37
CA PHE A 83 7.78 -0.62 2.78
C PHE A 83 6.61 -1.55 3.09
N TYR A 84 5.43 -1.33 2.50
CA TYR A 84 4.30 -2.24 2.70
C TYR A 84 4.67 -3.66 2.26
N PHE A 85 5.19 -3.81 1.04
CA PHE A 85 5.56 -5.12 0.51
C PHE A 85 6.69 -5.77 1.30
N PHE A 86 7.62 -4.98 1.86
CA PHE A 86 8.63 -5.47 2.79
C PHE A 86 8.00 -6.09 4.05
N PHE A 87 7.14 -5.35 4.75
CA PHE A 87 6.49 -5.86 5.96
C PHE A 87 5.53 -7.01 5.65
N ALA A 88 4.77 -6.93 4.56
CA ALA A 88 3.90 -8.01 4.12
C ALA A 88 4.71 -9.28 3.79
N ALA A 89 5.88 -9.15 3.17
CA ALA A 89 6.81 -10.26 2.94
C ALA A 89 7.32 -10.83 4.28
N LEU A 90 7.75 -10.01 5.24
CA LEU A 90 8.19 -10.47 6.56
C LEU A 90 7.09 -11.21 7.33
N HIS A 91 5.86 -10.68 7.35
CA HIS A 91 4.72 -11.35 7.97
C HIS A 91 4.42 -12.69 7.29
N THR A 92 4.52 -12.74 5.96
CA THR A 92 4.30 -13.97 5.19
C THR A 92 5.41 -14.99 5.40
N PHE A 93 6.68 -14.55 5.44
CA PHE A 93 7.84 -15.40 5.69
C PHE A 93 7.77 -16.07 7.06
N THR A 94 7.53 -15.27 8.10
CA THR A 94 7.41 -15.77 9.47
C THR A 94 6.26 -16.77 9.61
N TYR A 95 5.14 -16.51 8.93
CA TYR A 95 4.03 -17.47 8.84
C TYR A 95 4.42 -18.73 8.07
N ALA A 96 5.03 -18.61 6.89
CA ALA A 96 5.44 -19.75 6.08
C ALA A 96 6.44 -20.66 6.80
N ARG A 97 7.32 -20.07 7.64
CA ARG A 97 8.34 -20.77 8.41
C ARG A 97 7.81 -21.40 9.70
N SER A 98 6.94 -20.69 10.43
CA SER A 98 6.61 -21.05 11.83
C SER A 98 5.12 -21.19 12.12
N GLY A 99 4.25 -21.00 11.13
CA GLY A 99 2.80 -21.01 11.33
C GLY A 99 2.25 -19.76 12.05
N ILE A 100 3.13 -18.90 12.58
CA ILE A 100 2.76 -17.69 13.32
C ILE A 100 3.30 -16.45 12.59
N PRO A 101 2.46 -15.56 12.04
CA PRO A 101 2.93 -14.35 11.38
C PRO A 101 3.48 -13.36 12.40
N LEU A 102 4.54 -12.62 12.04
CA LEU A 102 5.11 -11.55 12.85
C LEU A 102 4.06 -10.51 13.27
N LEU A 103 3.10 -10.21 12.38
CA LEU A 103 2.01 -9.28 12.65
C LEU A 103 1.15 -9.70 13.86
N ALA A 104 0.95 -11.00 14.08
CA ALA A 104 0.18 -11.48 15.24
C ALA A 104 0.86 -11.19 16.57
N ARG A 105 2.19 -10.95 16.57
CA ARG A 105 2.97 -10.61 17.77
C ARG A 105 2.97 -9.12 18.09
N PHE A 106 2.53 -8.28 17.16
CA PHE A 106 2.50 -6.84 17.37
C PHE A 106 1.35 -6.43 18.31
N PRO A 107 1.48 -5.33 19.05
CA PRO A 107 0.37 -4.76 19.81
C PRO A 107 -0.75 -4.32 18.87
N ARG A 108 -1.99 -4.28 19.39
CA ARG A 108 -3.22 -3.99 18.62
C ARG A 108 -3.16 -2.72 17.75
N PRO A 109 -2.57 -1.61 18.20
CA PRO A 109 -2.46 -0.43 17.34
C PRO A 109 -1.64 -0.68 16.07
N LEU A 110 -0.51 -1.39 16.16
CA LEU A 110 0.33 -1.69 15.00
C LEU A 110 -0.34 -2.70 14.05
N GLN A 111 -1.14 -3.62 14.60
CA GLN A 111 -1.97 -4.53 13.81
C GLN A 111 -3.03 -3.77 13.00
N ALA A 112 -3.77 -2.88 13.68
CA ALA A 112 -4.76 -2.01 13.04
C ALA A 112 -4.11 -1.08 11.99
N LEU A 113 -2.94 -0.52 12.29
CA LEU A 113 -2.18 0.30 11.35
C LEU A 113 -1.73 -0.50 10.12
N HIS A 114 -1.32 -1.76 10.27
CA HIS A 114 -1.01 -2.61 9.10
C HIS A 114 -2.25 -2.87 8.23
N SER A 115 -3.43 -3.04 8.85
CA SER A 115 -4.70 -3.17 8.14
C SER A 115 -5.08 -1.88 7.40
N LEU A 116 -4.86 -0.73 8.02
CA LEU A 116 -5.00 0.56 7.35
C LEU A 116 -3.96 0.72 6.22
N TYR A 117 -2.72 0.29 6.43
CA TYR A 117 -1.65 0.32 5.44
C TYR A 117 -2.03 -0.51 4.20
N TYR A 118 -2.59 -1.70 4.37
CA TYR A 118 -3.16 -2.46 3.26
C TYR A 118 -4.18 -1.64 2.46
N SER A 119 -5.03 -0.87 3.14
CA SER A 119 -6.04 -0.04 2.48
C SER A 119 -5.44 1.12 1.70
N THR A 120 -4.33 1.71 2.17
CA THR A 120 -3.59 2.71 1.40
C THR A 120 -3.03 2.09 0.13
N ILE A 121 -2.47 0.87 0.19
CA ILE A 121 -1.85 0.20 -0.97
C ILE A 121 -2.84 -0.24 -2.03
N ILE A 122 -4.05 -0.66 -1.65
CA ILE A 122 -5.04 -1.04 -2.66
C ILE A 122 -5.83 0.15 -3.22
N CYS A 123 -5.68 1.36 -2.66
CA CYS A 123 -6.43 2.55 -3.11
C CYS A 123 -5.54 3.66 -3.70
N TYR A 124 -4.49 4.10 -3.00
CA TYR A 124 -3.67 5.23 -3.43
C TYR A 124 -2.89 4.99 -4.71
N PRO A 125 -2.31 3.81 -4.99
CA PRO A 125 -1.61 3.60 -6.24
C PRO A 125 -2.52 3.78 -7.46
N ILE A 126 -3.78 3.33 -7.37
CA ILE A 126 -4.80 3.53 -8.41
C ILE A 126 -5.10 5.02 -8.59
N LEU A 127 -5.30 5.74 -7.47
CA LEU A 127 -5.49 7.19 -7.50
C LEU A 127 -4.29 7.91 -8.13
N VAL A 128 -3.07 7.54 -7.73
CA VAL A 128 -1.82 8.10 -8.25
C VAL A 128 -1.69 7.84 -9.75
N THR A 129 -1.98 6.63 -10.23
CA THR A 129 -1.95 6.33 -11.67
C THR A 129 -2.95 7.21 -12.41
N ILE A 130 -4.18 7.35 -11.92
CA ILE A 130 -5.20 8.21 -12.56
C ILE A 130 -4.75 9.68 -12.60
N VAL A 131 -4.28 10.22 -11.48
CA VAL A 131 -3.85 11.63 -11.39
C VAL A 131 -2.57 11.87 -12.20
N PHE A 132 -1.62 10.94 -12.14
CA PHE A 132 -0.38 11.06 -12.87
C PHE A 132 -0.63 11.05 -14.38
N TRP A 133 -1.25 10.00 -14.92
CA TRP A 133 -1.46 9.90 -16.37
C TRP A 133 -2.57 10.81 -16.89
N GLY A 134 -3.58 11.10 -16.08
CA GLY A 134 -4.72 11.94 -16.43
C GLY A 134 -4.43 13.44 -16.35
N VAL A 135 -3.56 13.86 -15.42
CA VAL A 135 -3.30 15.28 -15.14
C VAL A 135 -1.82 15.63 -15.29
N ILE A 136 -0.94 15.02 -14.48
CA ILE A 136 0.46 15.43 -14.37
C ILE A 136 1.20 15.21 -15.71
N PHE A 137 1.15 14.00 -16.26
CA PHE A 137 1.80 13.63 -17.51
C PHE A 137 1.40 14.54 -18.67
N ARG A 138 0.10 14.86 -18.78
CA ARG A 138 -0.41 15.71 -19.87
C ARG A 138 0.11 17.15 -19.80
N VAL A 139 0.39 17.64 -18.60
CA VAL A 139 0.94 18.98 -18.38
C VAL A 139 2.46 18.97 -18.50
N SER A 140 3.12 17.92 -18.01
CA SER A 140 4.59 17.81 -17.97
C SER A 140 5.23 17.33 -19.28
N VAL A 141 4.49 16.61 -20.14
CA VAL A 141 5.01 15.96 -21.35
C VAL A 141 4.14 16.31 -22.57
N PRO A 142 4.29 17.51 -23.16
CA PRO A 142 3.40 18.00 -24.23
C PRO A 142 3.53 17.24 -25.56
N VAL A 143 4.67 16.58 -25.80
CA VAL A 143 4.95 15.79 -27.02
C VAL A 143 4.45 14.35 -26.95
N GLY A 144 3.69 14.00 -25.90
CA GLY A 144 3.02 12.70 -25.76
C GLY A 144 3.92 11.53 -25.31
N TRP A 145 5.24 11.71 -25.21
CA TRP A 145 6.16 10.71 -24.68
C TRP A 145 7.40 11.32 -24.01
N PHE A 146 8.01 10.56 -23.09
CA PHE A 146 9.19 10.98 -22.34
C PHE A 146 10.43 11.13 -23.24
N PRO A 147 11.24 12.19 -23.04
CA PRO A 147 12.37 12.49 -23.91
C PRO A 147 13.57 11.54 -23.70
N THR A 148 13.68 10.91 -22.54
CA THR A 148 14.76 9.97 -22.23
C THR A 148 14.23 8.60 -21.81
N VAL A 149 15.04 7.56 -22.05
CA VAL A 149 14.75 6.20 -21.61
C VAL A 149 14.63 6.12 -20.09
N PHE A 150 15.45 6.89 -19.37
CA PHE A 150 15.39 6.94 -17.90
C PHE A 150 14.05 7.51 -17.42
N ASP A 151 13.61 8.65 -17.97
CA ASP A 151 12.35 9.28 -17.59
C ASP A 151 11.16 8.36 -17.90
N ALA A 152 11.19 7.69 -19.06
CA ALA A 152 10.16 6.70 -19.40
C ALA A 152 10.13 5.56 -18.39
N TRP A 153 11.29 4.96 -18.10
CA TRP A 153 11.40 3.83 -17.19
C TRP A 153 11.01 4.20 -15.75
N SER A 154 11.49 5.32 -15.21
CA SER A 154 11.21 5.73 -13.83
C SER A 154 9.72 6.03 -13.65
N ASN A 155 9.11 6.78 -14.56
CA ASN A 155 7.68 7.13 -14.46
C ASN A 155 6.76 5.93 -14.69
N ILE A 156 7.09 5.02 -15.63
CA ILE A 156 6.33 3.76 -15.79
C ILE A 156 6.43 2.91 -14.52
N SER A 157 7.61 2.85 -13.90
CA SER A 157 7.82 2.09 -12.67
C SER A 157 7.00 2.70 -11.52
N GLU A 158 7.16 3.99 -11.27
CA GLU A 158 6.58 4.67 -10.10
C GLU A 158 5.06 4.94 -10.24
N HIS A 159 4.56 5.09 -11.46
CA HIS A 159 3.19 5.57 -11.72
C HIS A 159 2.35 4.64 -12.61
N GLY A 160 2.97 3.60 -13.19
CA GLY A 160 2.28 2.50 -13.86
C GLY A 160 2.29 1.22 -13.02
N LEU A 161 3.48 0.74 -12.62
CA LEU A 161 3.61 -0.52 -11.87
C LEU A 161 3.06 -0.44 -10.45
N ASN A 162 2.96 0.77 -9.87
CA ASN A 162 2.31 0.98 -8.59
C ASN A 162 0.87 0.40 -8.55
N SER A 163 0.08 0.59 -9.61
CA SER A 163 -1.26 0.02 -9.76
C SER A 163 -1.21 -1.49 -10.00
N LEU A 164 -0.20 -2.00 -10.73
CA LEU A 164 -0.01 -3.44 -10.87
C LEU A 164 0.24 -4.12 -9.52
N PHE A 165 1.06 -3.49 -8.66
CA PHE A 165 1.32 -3.98 -7.31
C PHE A 165 0.07 -3.91 -6.42
N ALA A 166 -0.72 -2.85 -6.52
CA ALA A 166 -2.03 -2.79 -5.87
C ALA A 166 -2.97 -3.90 -6.34
N LEU A 167 -3.04 -4.15 -7.65
CA LEU A 167 -3.85 -5.22 -8.24
C LEU A 167 -3.43 -6.60 -7.74
N PHE A 168 -2.14 -6.84 -7.53
CA PHE A 168 -1.68 -8.08 -6.90
C PHE A 168 -2.31 -8.29 -5.52
N GLU A 169 -2.26 -7.28 -4.63
CA GLU A 169 -2.83 -7.33 -3.28
C GLU A 169 -4.38 -7.34 -3.27
N ILE A 170 -5.01 -6.83 -4.32
CA ILE A 170 -6.47 -6.93 -4.51
C ILE A 170 -6.85 -8.34 -4.96
N CYS A 171 -6.11 -8.94 -5.89
CA CYS A 171 -6.54 -10.15 -6.59
C CYS A 171 -6.07 -11.46 -5.94
N ILE A 172 -4.87 -11.50 -5.35
CA ILE A 172 -4.23 -12.77 -4.95
C ILE A 172 -4.39 -13.10 -3.47
N PRO A 173 -4.01 -12.23 -2.51
CA PRO A 173 -4.12 -12.53 -1.08
C PRO A 173 -5.57 -12.69 -0.60
N ARG A 174 -5.73 -13.35 0.55
CA ARG A 174 -7.02 -13.52 1.22
C ARG A 174 -7.41 -12.36 2.13
N THR A 175 -6.65 -11.27 2.11
CA THR A 175 -6.88 -10.11 2.97
C THR A 175 -8.33 -9.63 2.89
N ALA A 176 -8.96 -9.42 4.03
CA ALA A 176 -10.38 -9.10 4.08
C ALA A 176 -10.71 -7.73 3.44
N SER A 177 -11.98 -7.56 3.06
CA SER A 177 -12.50 -6.27 2.58
C SER A 177 -12.29 -5.18 3.63
N PRO A 178 -11.70 -4.03 3.28
CA PRO A 178 -11.36 -2.99 4.27
C PRO A 178 -12.62 -2.40 4.92
N PRO A 179 -12.64 -2.15 6.24
CA PRO A 179 -13.78 -1.51 6.90
C PRO A 179 -13.96 -0.07 6.42
N TRP A 180 -15.20 0.44 6.41
CA TRP A 180 -15.50 1.81 5.97
C TRP A 180 -14.77 2.90 6.75
N MET A 181 -14.40 2.64 8.01
CA MET A 181 -13.58 3.55 8.80
C MET A 181 -12.23 3.85 8.15
N HIS A 182 -11.68 2.94 7.35
CA HIS A 182 -10.43 3.21 6.63
C HIS A 182 -10.59 4.34 5.60
N LEU A 183 -11.77 4.53 5.00
CA LEU A 183 -12.00 5.64 4.07
C LEU A 183 -11.79 7.00 4.76
N LEU A 184 -12.26 7.16 6.00
CA LEU A 184 -12.00 8.37 6.80
C LEU A 184 -10.50 8.61 6.93
N TRP A 185 -9.74 7.58 7.31
CA TRP A 185 -8.30 7.70 7.48
C TRP A 185 -7.54 7.94 6.16
N LEU A 186 -8.03 7.40 5.05
CA LEU A 186 -7.48 7.71 3.73
C LEU A 186 -7.66 9.20 3.39
N ILE A 187 -8.85 9.75 3.66
CA ILE A 187 -9.10 11.19 3.46
C ILE A 187 -8.22 12.04 4.39
N VAL A 188 -8.08 11.65 5.66
CA VAL A 188 -7.20 12.34 6.62
C VAL A 188 -5.75 12.34 6.15
N ILE A 189 -5.21 11.21 5.68
CA ILE A 189 -3.84 11.13 5.17
C ILE A 189 -3.67 12.02 3.92
N LEU A 190 -4.64 12.05 3.01
CA LEU A 190 -4.60 12.96 1.85
C LEU A 190 -4.65 14.44 2.27
N ALA A 191 -5.44 14.78 3.29
CA ALA A 191 -5.48 16.12 3.86
C ALA A 191 -4.15 16.49 4.52
N CYS A 192 -3.52 15.57 5.25
CA CYS A 192 -2.17 15.76 5.80
C CYS A 192 -1.14 15.97 4.68
N TYR A 193 -1.23 15.22 3.57
CA TYR A 193 -0.39 15.43 2.41
C TYR A 193 -0.61 16.82 1.79
N LEU A 194 -1.86 17.27 1.65
CA LEU A 194 -2.16 18.62 1.16
C LEU A 194 -1.50 19.68 2.07
N GLY A 195 -1.57 19.51 3.39
CA GLY A 195 -0.83 20.33 4.34
C GLY A 195 0.68 20.32 4.09
N LEU A 196 1.27 19.13 3.91
CA LEU A 196 2.69 18.98 3.57
C LEU A 196 3.05 19.71 2.26
N ALA A 197 2.22 19.62 1.22
CA ALA A 197 2.43 20.31 -0.05
C ALA A 197 2.51 21.83 0.11
N TYR A 198 1.66 22.43 0.97
CA TYR A 198 1.72 23.86 1.27
C TYR A 198 2.85 24.23 2.25
N VAL A 199 3.28 23.32 3.13
CA VAL A 199 4.53 23.50 3.89
C VAL A 199 5.74 23.56 2.94
N THR A 200 5.76 22.73 1.89
CA THR A 200 6.79 22.83 0.84
C THR A 200 6.75 24.18 0.14
N VAL A 201 5.57 24.74 -0.16
CA VAL A 201 5.47 26.11 -0.71
C VAL A 201 6.03 27.14 0.26
N ALA A 202 5.67 27.07 1.55
CA ALA A 202 6.13 28.01 2.56
C ALA A 202 7.66 27.97 2.80
N THR A 203 8.28 26.80 2.62
CA THR A 203 9.70 26.59 2.95
C THR A 203 10.64 26.51 1.75
N LYS A 204 10.12 26.16 0.57
CA LYS A 204 10.88 25.97 -0.69
C LYS A 204 10.42 26.90 -1.80
N HIS A 205 9.38 27.71 -1.56
CA HIS A 205 8.82 28.67 -2.51
C HIS A 205 8.39 28.04 -3.85
N GLN A 206 8.10 26.74 -3.84
CA GLN A 206 7.73 25.98 -5.03
C GLN A 206 6.54 25.08 -4.74
N TYR A 207 5.56 25.08 -5.66
CA TYR A 207 4.46 24.13 -5.66
C TYR A 207 4.94 22.78 -6.19
N VAL A 208 4.59 21.71 -5.47
CA VAL A 208 4.84 20.32 -5.92
C VAL A 208 4.02 19.96 -7.15
N TYR A 209 2.83 20.56 -7.31
CA TYR A 209 1.99 20.35 -8.48
C TYR A 209 1.46 21.69 -8.99
N SER A 210 1.54 21.92 -10.30
CA SER A 210 1.03 23.14 -10.93
C SER A 210 -0.48 23.34 -10.70
N PHE A 211 -1.24 22.26 -10.61
CA PHE A 211 -2.69 22.30 -10.33
C PHE A 211 -3.04 22.75 -8.90
N LEU A 212 -2.05 22.81 -7.99
CA LEU A 212 -2.21 23.39 -6.65
C LEU A 212 -1.82 24.87 -6.60
N ASN A 213 -1.21 25.41 -7.65
CA ASN A 213 -0.82 26.80 -7.71
C ASN A 213 -2.01 27.66 -8.21
N PRO A 214 -2.59 28.54 -7.36
CA PRO A 214 -3.72 29.38 -7.76
C PRO A 214 -3.36 30.40 -8.85
N GLN A 215 -2.09 30.76 -9.01
CA GLN A 215 -1.64 31.64 -10.09
C GLN A 215 -1.64 30.94 -11.46
N VAL A 216 -1.54 29.61 -11.48
CA VAL A 216 -1.52 28.80 -12.72
C VAL A 216 -2.89 28.22 -13.01
N ALA A 217 -3.51 27.58 -12.02
CA ALA A 217 -4.79 26.90 -12.20
C ALA A 217 -6.00 27.85 -12.10
N GLN A 218 -5.83 29.05 -11.55
CA GLN A 218 -6.90 29.90 -11.00
C GLN A 218 -7.55 29.31 -9.73
N HIS A 219 -7.94 30.17 -8.80
CA HIS A 219 -8.39 29.77 -7.44
C HIS A 219 -9.52 28.73 -7.45
N GLY A 220 -10.52 28.88 -8.33
CA GLY A 220 -11.64 27.93 -8.42
C GLY A 220 -11.23 26.52 -8.85
N MET A 221 -10.21 26.41 -9.71
CA MET A 221 -9.73 25.11 -10.18
C MET A 221 -8.91 24.38 -9.11
N VAL A 222 -8.15 25.08 -8.28
CA VAL A 222 -7.44 24.44 -7.15
C VAL A 222 -8.43 23.72 -6.25
N ALA A 223 -9.54 24.38 -5.89
CA ALA A 223 -10.61 23.75 -5.12
C ALA A 223 -11.20 22.54 -5.87
N ALA A 224 -11.47 22.67 -7.17
CA ALA A 224 -11.95 21.56 -7.99
C ALA A 224 -11.00 20.35 -8.00
N TYR A 225 -9.68 20.56 -8.08
CA TYR A 225 -8.70 19.47 -7.99
C TYR A 225 -8.70 18.82 -6.61
N VAL A 226 -8.70 19.60 -5.53
CA VAL A 226 -8.69 19.08 -4.15
C VAL A 226 -9.94 18.24 -3.87
N PHE A 227 -11.13 18.77 -4.17
CA PHE A 227 -12.38 18.04 -3.98
C PHE A 227 -12.55 16.90 -4.98
N GLY A 228 -12.06 17.06 -6.21
CA GLY A 228 -12.04 16.02 -7.22
C GLY A 228 -11.21 14.80 -6.79
N ILE A 229 -10.04 15.02 -6.20
CA ILE A 229 -9.20 13.95 -5.61
C ILE A 229 -9.90 13.30 -4.41
N ALA A 230 -10.55 14.09 -3.55
CA ALA A 230 -11.31 13.57 -2.41
C ALA A 230 -12.50 12.70 -2.84
N VAL A 231 -13.25 13.11 -3.87
CA VAL A 231 -14.29 12.27 -4.48
C VAL A 231 -13.69 11.04 -5.15
N GLY A 232 -12.57 11.21 -5.85
CA GLY A 232 -11.83 10.13 -6.50
C GLY A 232 -11.45 9.00 -5.53
N ILE A 233 -10.89 9.33 -4.36
CA ILE A 233 -10.54 8.30 -3.37
C ILE A 233 -11.79 7.59 -2.80
N CYS A 234 -12.93 8.29 -2.64
CA CYS A 234 -14.18 7.67 -2.21
C CYS A 234 -14.68 6.63 -3.23
N LEU A 235 -14.68 6.99 -4.52
CA LEU A 235 -15.08 6.10 -5.60
C LEU A 235 -14.15 4.89 -5.73
N ILE A 236 -12.83 5.13 -5.68
CA ILE A 236 -11.81 4.07 -5.73
C ILE A 236 -11.98 3.13 -4.53
N PHE A 237 -12.14 3.67 -3.32
CA PHE A 237 -12.33 2.84 -2.12
C PHE A 237 -13.57 1.96 -2.24
N ALA A 238 -14.71 2.50 -2.66
CA ALA A 238 -15.94 1.73 -2.85
C ALA A 238 -15.77 0.62 -3.91
N ALA A 239 -15.15 0.95 -5.04
CA ALA A 239 -14.87 0.00 -6.12
C ALA A 239 -13.94 -1.12 -5.65
N VAL A 240 -12.78 -0.77 -5.07
CA VAL A 240 -11.78 -1.73 -4.57
C VAL A 240 -12.36 -2.61 -3.47
N LYS A 241 -13.10 -2.01 -2.53
CA LYS A 241 -13.82 -2.74 -1.49
C LYS A 241 -14.77 -3.78 -2.10
N GLY A 242 -15.51 -3.39 -3.15
CA GLY A 242 -16.38 -4.27 -3.92
C GLY A 242 -15.62 -5.41 -4.61
N VAL A 243 -14.51 -5.11 -5.30
CA VAL A 243 -13.66 -6.11 -5.97
C VAL A 243 -13.06 -7.10 -4.98
N VAL A 244 -12.57 -6.64 -3.83
CA VAL A 244 -12.04 -7.53 -2.78
C VAL A 244 -13.14 -8.44 -2.22
N SER A 245 -14.34 -7.89 -1.97
CA SER A 245 -15.49 -8.69 -1.54
C SER A 245 -15.91 -9.71 -2.60
N LEU A 246 -15.93 -9.32 -3.87
CA LEU A 246 -16.25 -10.20 -4.99
C LEU A 246 -15.20 -11.32 -5.10
N ARG A 247 -13.90 -11.00 -5.01
CA ARG A 247 -12.83 -11.99 -5.00
C ARG A 247 -13.05 -13.01 -3.89
N LEU A 248 -13.28 -12.58 -2.64
CA LEU A 248 -13.53 -13.49 -1.52
C LEU A 248 -14.74 -14.39 -1.77
N TRP A 249 -15.84 -13.84 -2.28
CA TRP A 249 -17.03 -14.62 -2.58
C TRP A 249 -16.79 -15.64 -3.71
N VAL A 250 -16.15 -15.22 -4.81
CA VAL A 250 -15.82 -16.12 -5.93
C VAL A 250 -14.88 -17.22 -5.47
N THR A 251 -13.81 -16.90 -4.75
CA THR A 251 -12.76 -17.87 -4.41
C THR A 251 -13.12 -18.73 -3.21
N GLU A 252 -13.62 -18.15 -2.11
CA GLU A 252 -13.88 -18.87 -0.86
C GLU A 252 -15.27 -19.50 -0.81
N THR A 253 -16.30 -18.78 -1.27
CA THR A 253 -17.70 -19.26 -1.19
C THR A 253 -18.07 -20.13 -2.37
N ARG A 254 -17.83 -19.66 -3.61
CA ARG A 254 -18.18 -20.41 -4.82
C ARG A 254 -17.13 -21.44 -5.21
N GLY A 255 -15.85 -21.07 -5.12
CA GLY A 255 -14.73 -21.93 -5.54
C GLY A 255 -14.18 -22.86 -4.48
N GLY A 256 -14.60 -22.74 -3.21
CA GLY A 256 -14.08 -23.55 -2.09
C GLY A 256 -12.60 -23.34 -1.76
N ARG A 257 -11.92 -22.37 -2.38
CA ARG A 257 -10.49 -22.07 -2.21
C ARG A 257 -10.27 -21.16 -1.01
N ARG A 258 -10.46 -21.72 0.19
CA ARG A 258 -10.29 -21.03 1.49
C ARG A 258 -8.83 -20.75 1.87
N GLY A 259 -7.90 -20.86 0.93
CA GLY A 259 -6.49 -20.51 1.13
C GLY A 259 -5.53 -21.68 1.12
N LYS A 260 -4.29 -21.39 0.72
CA LYS A 260 -3.14 -22.27 0.94
C LYS A 260 -2.45 -21.81 2.23
N PHE A 261 -2.37 -22.72 3.20
CA PHE A 261 -1.81 -22.47 4.52
C PHE A 261 -0.37 -22.98 4.60
N ALA A 262 0.35 -22.58 5.63
CA ALA A 262 1.70 -23.08 5.87
C ALA A 262 1.58 -24.54 6.32
N ASN A 263 2.32 -25.44 5.66
CA ASN A 263 2.46 -26.83 6.09
C ASN A 263 3.44 -26.89 7.27
N VAL A 264 3.08 -26.31 8.41
CA VAL A 264 3.86 -26.43 9.66
C VAL A 264 3.42 -27.72 10.39
N GLY A 265 3.15 -28.78 9.62
CA GLY A 265 2.61 -30.04 10.10
C GLY A 265 3.58 -30.77 11.03
N GLU A 266 3.00 -31.40 12.06
CA GLU A 266 3.54 -32.49 12.88
C GLU A 266 4.75 -32.22 13.77
N LEU A 267 5.79 -31.51 13.32
CA LEU A 267 7.04 -31.35 14.10
C LEU A 267 6.83 -30.65 15.45
N GLN A 268 6.02 -29.59 15.48
CA GLN A 268 5.84 -28.82 16.71
C GLN A 268 4.83 -29.44 17.68
N ILE A 269 3.94 -30.30 17.20
CA ILE A 269 2.99 -31.05 18.05
C ILE A 269 3.70 -32.28 18.62
N ALA A 270 4.50 -32.99 17.81
CA ALA A 270 5.33 -34.12 18.25
C ALA A 270 6.40 -33.68 19.27
N ASP A 271 7.03 -32.51 19.10
CA ASP A 271 8.01 -31.99 20.07
C ASP A 271 7.36 -31.60 21.41
N VAL A 272 6.14 -31.04 21.39
CA VAL A 272 5.39 -30.71 22.61
C VAL A 272 4.89 -31.98 23.31
N GLU A 273 4.43 -32.98 22.56
CA GLU A 273 4.05 -34.27 23.12
C GLU A 273 5.26 -35.01 23.69
N MET A 274 6.40 -35.10 22.97
CA MET A 274 7.62 -35.76 23.48
C MET A 274 8.21 -35.07 24.71
N GLN A 275 8.23 -33.73 24.77
CA GLN A 275 8.65 -33.01 25.97
C GLN A 275 7.72 -33.28 27.17
N SER A 276 6.43 -33.56 26.93
CA SER A 276 5.48 -33.93 27.99
C SER A 276 5.65 -35.38 28.48
N PHE A 277 6.26 -36.25 27.68
CA PHE A 277 6.61 -37.62 28.04
C PHE A 277 7.96 -37.72 28.76
N GLU A 278 8.97 -36.94 28.36
CA GLU A 278 10.29 -36.90 29.03
C GLU A 278 10.25 -36.21 30.39
N GLY A 279 9.31 -35.28 30.62
CA GLY A 279 9.09 -34.64 31.92
C GLY A 279 8.31 -35.48 32.94
N LYS A 280 7.99 -36.75 32.63
CA LYS A 280 7.21 -37.67 33.48
C LYS A 280 7.91 -39.00 33.78
N ALA A 281 9.20 -39.14 33.45
CA ALA A 281 10.02 -40.31 33.77
C ALA A 281 10.83 -40.10 35.06
#